data_AF-A0A8T0PLN4-F1
#
_entry.id   AF-A0A8T0PLN4-F1
#
_cell.length_a   1.000
_cell.length_b   1.000
_cell.length_c   1.000
_cell.angle_alpha   90.00
_cell.angle_beta   90.00
_cell.angle_gamma   90.00
#
_symmetry.space_group_name_H-M   'P 1'
#
loop_
_entity.id
_entity.type
_entity.pdbx_description
1 polymer ?
#
loop_
_entity_poly.entity_id
_entity_poly.type
_entity_poly.pdbx_seq_one_letter_code
_entity_poly.pdbx_strand_id
1 'polypeptide(L)'
;MGEAADPAPAPAATTERVGVAPPMPWRTRLAVLAAGYLTDATRRADGTVNRRLLGVLDKGVAASATLWNGVASRDFVIDAAAPLRARLFYPAPAAAAGAVRRLPPRARAPLPRRLRRRPRRA
;
A
#
# COMPACT_ATOMS: atom_id res chain seq x y z
N MET A 1 -44.47 -53.35 7.59
CA MET A 1 -44.58 -52.12 6.77
C MET A 1 -43.98 -51.00 7.58
N GLY A 2 -42.79 -50.53 7.22
CA GLY A 2 -42.04 -49.53 7.98
C GLY A 2 -40.81 -49.11 7.19
N GLU A 3 -41.05 -48.38 6.11
CA GLU A 3 -40.01 -47.75 5.29
C GLU A 3 -39.54 -46.49 6.03
N ALA A 4 -38.41 -46.58 6.71
CA ALA A 4 -37.74 -45.41 7.27
C ALA A 4 -37.14 -44.63 6.10
N ALA A 5 -37.79 -43.52 5.74
CA ALA A 5 -37.30 -42.58 4.75
C ALA A 5 -35.93 -42.05 5.18
N ASP A 6 -34.90 -42.38 4.40
CA ASP A 6 -33.58 -41.75 4.49
C ASP A 6 -33.72 -40.22 4.35
N PRO A 7 -33.18 -39.40 5.27
CA PRO A 7 -33.14 -37.97 5.08
C PRO A 7 -32.11 -37.65 3.98
N ALA A 8 -32.62 -37.19 2.84
CA ALA A 8 -31.84 -36.70 1.71
C ALA A 8 -30.72 -35.73 2.17
N PRO A 9 -29.50 -35.83 1.62
CA PRO A 9 -28.43 -34.91 1.98
C PRO A 9 -28.80 -33.48 1.54
N ALA A 10 -28.86 -32.57 2.51
CA ALA A 10 -29.05 -31.15 2.27
C ALA A 10 -28.04 -30.63 1.23
N PRO A 11 -28.44 -29.77 0.28
CA PRO A 11 -27.55 -29.30 -0.77
C PRO A 11 -26.41 -28.50 -0.16
N ALA A 12 -25.18 -28.98 -0.39
CA ALA A 12 -23.96 -28.29 -0.04
C ALA A 12 -23.99 -26.88 -0.63
N ALA A 13 -24.18 -25.88 0.23
CA ALA A 13 -24.14 -24.48 -0.14
C ALA A 13 -22.71 -24.14 -0.57
N THR A 14 -22.45 -24.22 -1.87
CA THR A 14 -21.23 -23.73 -2.51
C THR A 14 -21.16 -22.24 -2.26
N THR A 15 -20.47 -21.84 -1.19
CA THR A 15 -20.27 -20.43 -0.87
C THR A 15 -19.23 -19.90 -1.84
N GLU A 16 -19.68 -19.46 -3.02
CA GLU A 16 -18.84 -18.76 -3.97
C GLU A 16 -18.51 -17.38 -3.37
N ARG A 17 -17.37 -17.32 -2.66
CA ARG A 17 -16.79 -16.06 -2.20
C ARG A 17 -16.33 -15.30 -3.44
N VAL A 18 -17.24 -14.57 -4.09
CA VAL A 18 -16.87 -13.56 -5.09
C VAL A 18 -16.11 -12.46 -4.34
N GLY A 19 -14.82 -12.69 -4.16
CA GLY A 19 -13.90 -11.69 -3.65
C GLY A 19 -13.83 -10.60 -4.70
N VAL A 20 -14.59 -9.51 -4.50
CA VAL A 20 -14.42 -8.27 -5.25
C VAL A 20 -13.06 -7.70 -4.82
N ALA A 21 -11.99 -8.23 -5.41
CA ALA A 21 -10.66 -7.70 -5.20
C ALA A 21 -10.68 -6.26 -5.73
N PRO A 22 -10.35 -5.26 -4.92
CA PRO A 22 -10.38 -3.87 -5.34
C PRO A 22 -9.62 -3.69 -6.66
N PRO A 23 -10.11 -2.85 -7.59
CA PRO A 23 -9.41 -2.56 -8.83
C PRO A 23 -8.13 -1.80 -8.48
N MET A 24 -7.05 -2.55 -8.27
CA MET A 24 -5.73 -2.05 -7.94
C MET A 24 -4.74 -2.44 -9.03
N PRO A 25 -3.79 -1.56 -9.38
CA PRO A 25 -2.66 -1.95 -10.22
C PRO A 25 -1.97 -3.18 -9.65
N TRP A 26 -1.54 -4.11 -10.51
CA TRP A 26 -0.90 -5.35 -10.07
C TRP A 26 0.31 -5.12 -9.15
N ARG A 27 1.07 -4.04 -9.37
CA ARG A 27 2.19 -3.64 -8.51
C ARG A 27 1.73 -3.28 -7.10
N THR A 28 0.62 -2.56 -6.99
CA THR A 28 0.00 -2.24 -5.71
C THR A 28 -0.49 -3.50 -5.02
N ARG A 29 -1.10 -4.43 -5.76
CA ARG A 29 -1.51 -5.74 -5.21
C ARG A 29 -0.32 -6.50 -4.63
N LEU A 30 0.79 -6.60 -5.37
CA LEU A 30 2.00 -7.25 -4.87
C LEU A 30 2.58 -6.54 -3.65
N ALA A 31 2.62 -5.21 -3.64
CA ALA A 31 3.13 -4.45 -2.49
C ALA A 31 2.28 -4.70 -1.24
N VAL A 32 0.95 -4.72 -1.38
CA VAL A 32 0.03 -5.00 -0.27
C VAL A 32 0.20 -6.44 0.23
N LEU A 33 0.28 -7.42 -0.67
CA LEU A 33 0.51 -8.82 -0.30
C LEU A 33 1.83 -8.97 0.44
N ALA A 34 2.92 -8.39 -0.08
CA ALA A 34 4.23 -8.41 0.56
C ALA A 34 4.19 -7.77 1.95
N ALA A 35 3.55 -6.61 2.11
CA ALA A 35 3.38 -5.97 3.41
C ALA A 35 2.58 -6.84 4.40
N GLY A 36 1.54 -7.53 3.92
CA GLY A 36 0.75 -8.47 4.71
C GLY A 36 1.60 -9.64 5.22
N TYR A 37 2.27 -10.34 4.32
CA TYR A 37 3.18 -11.45 4.68
C TYR A 37 4.29 -11.00 5.63
N LEU A 38 4.83 -9.81 5.41
CA LEU A 38 5.88 -9.27 6.25
C LEU A 38 5.37 -8.98 7.67
N THR A 39 4.20 -8.34 7.76
CA THR A 39 3.55 -8.05 9.03
C THR A 39 3.23 -9.34 9.78
N ASP A 40 2.72 -10.35 9.08
CA ASP A 40 2.45 -11.67 9.63
C ASP A 40 3.73 -12.36 10.12
N ALA A 41 4.82 -12.35 9.32
CA ALA A 41 6.10 -12.91 9.73
C ALA A 41 6.76 -12.20 10.93
N THR A 42 6.48 -10.90 11.13
CA THR A 42 6.94 -10.19 12.34
C THR A 42 6.11 -10.52 13.59
N ARG A 43 4.88 -11.03 13.42
CA ARG A 43 3.98 -11.44 14.49
C ARG A 43 4.17 -12.94 14.75
N ARG A 44 4.34 -13.32 16.00
CA ARG A 44 4.41 -14.73 16.39
C ARG A 44 3.05 -15.20 16.88
N ALA A 45 2.83 -16.52 16.81
CA ALA A 45 1.59 -17.15 17.28
C ALA A 45 1.36 -16.98 18.80
N ASP A 46 2.42 -16.65 19.56
CA ASP A 46 2.38 -16.33 20.99
C ASP A 46 1.90 -14.89 21.28
N GLY A 47 1.53 -14.12 20.25
CA GLY A 47 1.11 -12.72 20.37
C GLY A 47 2.27 -11.73 20.50
N THR A 48 3.52 -12.19 20.48
CA THR A 48 4.69 -11.31 20.53
C THR A 48 5.05 -10.78 19.14
N VAL A 49 5.77 -9.65 19.10
CA VAL A 49 6.25 -9.03 17.86
C VAL A 49 7.77 -8.98 17.85
N ASN A 50 8.37 -9.47 16.77
CA ASN A 50 9.81 -9.36 16.56
C ASN A 50 10.20 -7.93 16.17
N ARG A 51 10.45 -7.08 17.17
CA ARG A 51 10.84 -5.68 16.98
C ARG A 51 12.16 -5.50 16.20
N ARG A 52 13.09 -6.46 16.30
CA ARG A 52 14.36 -6.40 15.57
C ARG A 52 14.14 -6.60 14.07
N LEU A 53 13.39 -7.63 13.71
CA LEU A 53 13.01 -7.88 12.32
C LEU A 53 12.22 -6.69 11.76
N LEU A 54 11.25 -6.18 12.53
CA LEU A 54 10.47 -5.01 12.13
C LEU A 54 11.35 -3.77 11.90
N GLY A 55 12.32 -3.49 12.78
CA GLY A 55 13.24 -2.35 12.61
C GLY A 55 14.19 -2.49 11.41
N VAL A 56 14.52 -3.71 10.97
CA VAL A 56 15.32 -3.94 9.75
C VAL A 56 14.49 -3.66 8.50
N LEU A 57 13.20 -3.99 8.54
CA LEU A 57 12.27 -3.85 7.43
C LEU A 57 11.71 -2.43 7.30
N ASP A 58 11.42 -1.80 8.44
CA ASP A 58 10.98 -0.41 8.55
C ASP A 58 12.17 0.53 8.74
N LYS A 59 13.02 0.61 7.72
CA LYS A 59 14.10 1.60 7.69
C LYS A 59 13.50 2.98 7.46
N GLY A 60 13.34 3.72 8.55
CA GLY A 60 12.95 5.12 8.51
C GLY A 60 13.92 5.96 7.65
N VAL A 61 13.35 6.92 6.92
CA VAL A 61 14.12 7.93 6.18
C VAL A 61 14.41 9.10 7.12
N ALA A 62 15.63 9.63 7.13
CA ALA A 62 15.97 10.82 7.92
C ALA A 62 15.24 12.08 7.42
N ALA A 63 14.97 13.04 8.31
CA ALA A 63 14.47 14.34 7.87
C ALA A 63 15.52 15.03 7.00
N SER A 64 15.05 15.62 5.91
CA SER A 64 15.85 16.34 4.95
C SER A 64 15.37 17.79 4.88
N ALA A 65 16.31 18.71 5.11
CA ALA A 65 16.15 20.13 4.81
C ALA A 65 16.23 20.41 3.30
N THR A 66 16.81 19.48 2.52
CA THR A 66 16.80 19.56 1.06
C THR A 66 15.38 19.41 0.54
N LEU A 67 14.97 20.39 -0.25
CA LEU A 67 13.69 20.43 -0.96
C LEU A 67 13.53 19.22 -1.89
N TRP A 68 12.58 18.35 -1.57
CA TRP A 68 12.14 17.29 -2.47
C TRP A 68 10.74 17.60 -2.98
N ASN A 69 10.60 17.84 -4.27
CA ASN A 69 9.32 18.25 -4.91
C ASN A 69 8.65 19.49 -4.26
N GLY A 70 9.44 20.44 -3.72
CA GLY A 70 8.92 21.65 -3.08
C GLY A 70 8.54 21.50 -1.60
N VAL A 71 8.72 20.31 -1.02
CA VAL A 71 8.45 20.03 0.40
C VAL A 71 9.76 19.82 1.14
N ALA A 72 9.89 20.49 2.29
CA ALA A 72 10.96 20.26 3.25
C ALA A 72 10.41 19.54 4.48
N SER A 73 11.29 18.83 5.19
CA SER A 73 10.92 18.07 6.39
C SER A 73 11.83 18.41 7.56
N ARG A 74 11.25 18.49 8.76
CA ARG A 74 11.99 18.74 10.00
C ARG A 74 11.46 17.87 11.13
N ASP A 75 12.36 17.20 11.84
CA ASP A 75 12.04 16.40 13.01
C ASP A 75 12.15 17.25 14.28
N PHE A 76 11.18 17.11 15.19
CA PHE A 76 11.19 17.75 16.51
C PHE A 76 10.74 16.78 17.59
N VAL A 77 11.27 16.96 18.80
CA VAL A 77 10.91 16.19 19.99
C VAL A 77 9.75 16.90 20.68
N ILE A 78 8.62 16.21 20.84
CA ILE A 78 7.42 16.76 21.50
C ILE A 78 7.55 16.59 23.02
N ASP A 79 7.98 15.41 23.43
CA ASP A 79 8.22 15.06 24.81
C ASP A 79 9.55 14.31 24.90
N ALA A 80 10.33 14.63 25.93
CA ALA A 80 11.59 13.96 26.21
C ALA A 80 11.42 12.80 27.20
N ALA A 81 10.35 12.81 28.01
CA ALA A 81 10.05 11.78 29.00
C ALA A 81 9.49 10.51 28.34
N ALA A 82 8.56 10.65 27.40
CA ALA A 82 8.26 9.64 26.40
C ALA A 82 8.97 10.05 25.11
N PRO A 83 9.84 9.23 24.48
CA PRO A 83 10.64 9.61 23.30
C PRO A 83 9.78 9.80 22.03
N LEU A 84 8.88 10.79 22.08
CA LEU A 84 7.88 11.10 21.08
C LEU A 84 8.45 12.16 20.15
N ARG A 85 8.56 11.78 18.88
CA ARG A 85 9.08 12.63 17.82
C ARG A 85 7.99 12.84 16.79
N ALA A 86 7.91 14.05 16.25
CA ALA A 86 7.06 14.35 15.11
C ALA A 86 7.90 14.92 13.97
N ARG A 87 7.44 14.64 12.75
CA ARG A 87 8.02 15.16 11.51
C ARG A 87 7.06 16.18 10.91
N LEU A 88 7.49 17.44 10.85
CA LEU A 88 6.78 18.50 10.16
C LEU A 88 7.17 18.49 8.68
N PHE A 89 6.17 18.43 7.79
CA PHE A 89 6.33 18.66 6.37
C PHE A 89 5.75 20.02 6.01
N TYR A 90 6.56 20.90 5.41
CA TYR A 90 6.13 22.24 5.04
C TYR A 90 6.55 22.58 3.60
N PRO A 91 5.74 23.35 2.86
CA PRO A 91 6.15 23.86 1.55
C PRO A 91 7.26 24.88 1.74
N ALA A 92 8.38 24.73 1.03
CA ALA A 92 9.44 25.74 1.04
C ALA A 92 9.50 26.46 -0.32
N PRO A 93 9.43 27.81 -0.33
CA PRO A 93 9.40 28.59 -1.56
C PRO A 93 10.73 28.47 -2.32
N ALA A 94 10.65 28.56 -3.64
CA ALA A 94 11.78 28.43 -4.56
C ALA A 94 12.90 29.47 -4.36
N ALA A 95 12.74 30.46 -3.48
CA ALA A 95 13.78 31.43 -3.14
C ALA A 95 14.93 30.82 -2.31
N ALA A 96 14.71 29.68 -1.64
CA ALA A 96 15.77 28.93 -0.93
C ALA A 96 16.42 27.84 -1.81
N ALA A 97 16.20 27.88 -3.13
CA ALA A 97 16.31 26.74 -4.03
C ALA A 97 17.57 26.74 -4.89
N GLY A 98 18.73 27.02 -4.29
CA GLY A 98 20.04 26.83 -4.94
C GLY A 98 20.39 25.36 -5.22
N ALA A 99 19.62 24.39 -4.68
CA ALA A 99 19.95 22.96 -4.74
C ALA A 99 18.72 22.04 -4.97
N VAL A 100 17.81 22.42 -5.88
CA VAL A 100 16.67 21.53 -6.22
C VAL A 100 17.16 20.35 -7.05
N ARG A 101 17.38 19.20 -6.40
CA ARG A 101 17.54 17.92 -7.12
C ARG A 101 16.18 17.48 -7.65
N ARG A 102 15.82 17.94 -8.85
CA ARG A 102 14.59 17.52 -9.54
C ARG A 102 14.71 16.05 -9.95
N LEU A 103 13.82 15.20 -9.44
CA LEU A 103 13.64 13.84 -9.97
C LEU A 103 13.11 13.95 -11.42
N PRO A 104 13.57 13.11 -12.37
CA PRO A 104 13.02 13.12 -13.72
C PRO A 104 11.50 12.90 -13.69
N PRO A 105 10.75 13.58 -14.58
CA PRO A 105 9.30 13.45 -14.64
C PRO A 105 8.93 11.98 -14.84
N ARG A 106 8.06 11.45 -13.97
CA ARG A 106 7.45 10.13 -14.18
C ARG A 106 6.75 10.17 -15.53
N ALA A 107 7.28 9.42 -16.51
CA ALA A 107 6.63 9.26 -17.80
C ALA A 107 5.20 8.75 -17.57
N ARG A 108 4.21 9.61 -17.85
CA ARG A 108 2.81 9.20 -17.88
C ARG A 108 2.70 8.14 -18.97
N ALA A 109 2.33 6.92 -18.58
CA ALA A 109 2.05 5.86 -19.55
C ALA A 109 0.97 6.38 -20.52
N PRO A 110 1.18 6.28 -21.85
CA PRO A 110 0.21 6.75 -22.82
C PRO A 110 -1.09 5.95 -22.66
N LEU A 111 -2.21 6.68 -22.54
CA LEU A 111 -3.55 6.11 -22.53
C LEU A 111 -3.77 5.28 -23.81
N PRO A 112 -4.34 4.06 -23.72
CA PRO A 112 -4.58 3.27 -24.91
C PRO A 112 -5.56 3.99 -25.84
N ARG A 113 -5.14 4.21 -27.09
CA ARG A 113 -5.99 4.73 -28.16
C ARG A 113 -7.15 3.76 -28.36
N ARG A 114 -8.34 4.14 -27.88
CA ARG A 114 -9.59 3.43 -28.18
C ARG A 114 -9.74 3.38 -29.71
N LEU A 115 -9.63 2.19 -30.29
CA LEU A 115 -9.95 1.95 -31.69
C LEU A 115 -11.40 2.38 -31.93
N ARG A 116 -11.60 3.49 -32.64
CA ARG A 116 -12.89 3.82 -33.24
C ARG A 116 -13.16 2.77 -34.30
N ARG A 117 -14.07 1.82 -34.00
CA ARG A 117 -14.64 0.92 -35.02
C ARG A 117 -15.27 1.79 -36.11
N ARG A 118 -14.73 1.73 -37.33
CA ARG A 118 -15.38 2.28 -38.52
C ARG A 118 -16.54 1.37 -38.91
N PRO A 119 -17.77 1.89 -39.12
CA PRO A 119 -18.83 1.09 -39.74
C PRO A 119 -18.51 0.87 -41.24
N ARG A 120 -18.65 -0.38 -41.67
CA ARG A 120 -18.62 -0.82 -43.08
C ARG A 120 -19.73 -0.08 -43.84
N ARG A 121 -19.38 0.58 -44.94
CA ARG A 121 -20.36 1.00 -45.95
C ARG A 121 -20.76 -0.23 -46.78
N ALA A 122 -22.06 -0.43 -46.89
CA ALA A 122 -22.68 -1.23 -47.95
C ALA A 122 -22.81 -0.38 -49.21
#